data_AF-S9QHY2-F1
#
_entry.id   AF-S9QHY2-F1
#
_cell.length_a   1.000
_cell.length_b   1.000
_cell.length_c   1.000
_cell.angle_alpha   90.00
_cell.angle_beta   90.00
_cell.angle_gamma   90.00
#
_symmetry.space_group_name_H-M   'P 1'
#
loop_
_entity.id
_entity.type
_entity.pdbx_description
1 polymer ?
#
loop_
_entity_poly.entity_id
_entity_poly.type
_entity_poly.pdbx_seq_one_letter_code
_entity_poly.pdbx_strand_id
1 'polypeptide(L)'
;MEEFGWRGLALPLLQRKMAPIWAGLLLGIIWGAWHLPAFFLSGTPQSAWGISPFIIGSIAVSVILTPLFNASGGSILLAALFHFQLNNPLWPDAQPYDTIFFVLAAAIVVWVNRDAMFDRNSGHTAVIATRAET
;
A
#
# COMPACT_ATOMS: atom_id res chain seq x y z
N MET A 1 0.32 7.22 11.22
CA MET A 1 0.78 8.51 10.65
C MET A 1 0.91 8.42 9.13
N GLU A 2 1.54 7.38 8.57
CA GLU A 2 1.77 7.26 7.13
C GLU A 2 0.52 7.17 6.24
N GLU A 3 -0.51 6.41 6.65
CA GLU A 3 -1.68 6.17 5.79
C GLU A 3 -2.48 7.42 5.43
N PHE A 4 -2.39 8.49 6.23
CA PHE A 4 -2.98 9.79 5.89
C PHE A 4 -2.35 10.37 4.61
N GLY A 5 -1.03 10.25 4.45
CA GLY A 5 -0.33 10.70 3.26
C GLY A 5 -0.54 9.75 2.08
N TRP A 6 -0.33 8.45 2.29
CA TRP A 6 -0.36 7.47 1.20
C TRP A 6 -1.76 7.20 0.68
N ARG A 7 -2.71 6.88 1.55
CA ARG A 7 -4.08 6.49 1.15
C ARG A 7 -5.08 7.63 1.37
N GLY A 8 -4.81 8.55 2.30
CA GLY A 8 -5.65 9.73 2.51
C GLY A 8 -5.46 10.86 1.48
N LEU A 9 -4.30 10.92 0.82
CA LEU A 9 -3.94 11.96 -0.15
C LEU A 9 -3.41 11.40 -1.49
N ALA A 10 -2.28 10.69 -1.48
CA ALA A 10 -1.58 10.31 -2.70
C ALA A 10 -2.38 9.34 -3.58
N LEU A 11 -2.93 8.25 -3.01
CA LEU A 11 -3.72 7.27 -3.75
C LEU A 11 -4.95 7.90 -4.42
N PRO A 12 -5.80 8.69 -3.72
CA PRO A 12 -6.90 9.41 -4.37
C PRO A 12 -6.46 10.28 -5.54
N LEU A 13 -5.34 11.00 -5.41
CA LEU A 13 -4.82 11.85 -6.49
C LEU A 13 -4.33 11.02 -7.69
N LEU A 14 -3.65 9.91 -7.45
CA LEU A 14 -3.21 8.99 -8.51
C LEU A 14 -4.42 8.39 -9.24
N GLN A 15 -5.45 7.95 -8.50
CA GLN A 15 -6.66 7.35 -9.08
C GLN A 15 -7.48 8.33 -9.93
N ARG A 16 -7.27 9.66 -9.83
CA ARG A 16 -7.86 10.64 -10.78
C ARG A 16 -7.27 10.51 -12.19
N LYS A 17 -6.07 9.96 -12.32
CA LYS A 17 -5.30 9.91 -13.57
C LYS A 17 -5.15 8.49 -14.14
N MET A 18 -5.26 7.45 -13.31
CA MET A 18 -5.03 6.06 -13.73
C MET A 18 -5.95 5.09 -12.99
N ALA A 19 -6.12 3.88 -13.55
CA ALA A 19 -6.89 2.82 -12.90
C ALA A 19 -6.25 2.37 -11.58
N PRO A 20 -7.03 1.81 -10.63
CA PRO A 20 -6.56 1.45 -9.31
C PRO A 20 -5.30 0.58 -9.30
N ILE A 21 -5.17 -0.38 -10.22
CA ILE A 21 -3.96 -1.21 -10.32
C ILE A 21 -2.69 -0.38 -10.52
N TRP A 22 -2.72 0.59 -11.43
CA TRP A 22 -1.56 1.44 -11.74
C TRP A 22 -1.27 2.40 -10.61
N ALA A 23 -2.33 2.94 -9.97
CA ALA A 23 -2.20 3.81 -8.81
C ALA A 23 -1.56 3.07 -7.63
N GLY A 24 -2.02 1.85 -7.35
CA GLY A 24 -1.48 0.99 -6.30
C GLY A 24 -0.02 0.59 -6.54
N LEU A 25 0.32 0.21 -7.79
CA LEU A 25 1.70 -0.13 -8.19
C LEU A 25 2.65 1.06 -8.02
N LEU A 26 2.30 2.22 -8.57
CA LEU A 26 3.13 3.41 -8.49
C LEU A 26 3.29 3.89 -7.04
N LEU A 27 2.20 3.90 -6.28
CA LEU A 27 2.25 4.24 -4.86
C LEU A 27 3.14 3.27 -4.07
N GLY A 28 3.07 1.98 -4.38
CA GLY A 28 3.90 0.95 -3.75
C GLY A 28 5.39 1.15 -4.03
N ILE A 29 5.75 1.54 -5.26
CA ILE A 29 7.13 1.89 -5.63
C ILE A 29 7.61 3.12 -4.85
N ILE A 30 6.81 4.18 -4.83
CA ILE A 30 7.15 5.43 -4.11
C ILE A 30 7.31 5.14 -2.61
N TRP A 31 6.39 4.38 -2.04
CA TRP A 31 6.41 4.01 -0.63
C TRP A 31 7.61 3.12 -0.29
N GLY A 32 7.91 2.11 -1.10
CA GLY A 32 9.12 1.28 -0.93
C GLY A 32 10.41 2.10 -1.03
N ALA A 33 10.50 3.00 -2.01
CA ALA A 33 11.65 3.89 -2.19
C ALA A 33 11.84 4.87 -1.02
N TRP A 34 10.74 5.36 -0.43
CA TRP A 34 10.76 6.27 0.72
C TRP A 34 11.47 5.65 1.94
N HIS A 35 11.50 4.32 2.06
CA HIS A 35 12.18 3.62 3.15
C HIS A 35 13.67 3.38 2.92
N LEU A 36 14.21 3.63 1.72
CA LEU A 36 15.62 3.34 1.42
C LEU A 36 16.61 3.93 2.43
N PRO A 37 16.45 5.16 2.95
CA PRO A 37 17.36 5.68 3.97
C PRO A 37 17.47 4.79 5.22
N ALA A 38 16.39 4.10 5.63
CA ALA A 38 16.39 3.25 6.81
C ALA A 38 17.37 2.06 6.67
N PHE A 39 17.55 1.53 5.47
CA PHE A 39 18.51 0.43 5.22
C PHE A 39 19.97 0.82 5.49
N PHE A 40 20.27 2.12 5.51
CA PHE A 40 21.62 2.63 5.76
C PHE A 40 21.81 3.17 7.18
N LEU A 41 20.75 3.17 8.00
CA LEU A 41 20.79 3.61 9.40
C LEU A 41 20.93 2.41 10.34
N SER A 42 22.00 2.41 11.14
CA SER A 42 22.22 1.37 12.15
C SER A 42 21.12 1.40 13.22
N GLY A 43 20.73 0.22 13.70
CA GLY A 43 19.71 0.06 14.74
C GLY A 43 18.28 0.02 14.23
N THR A 44 18.05 0.14 12.92
CA THR A 44 16.75 -0.13 12.30
C THR A 44 16.62 -1.62 11.96
N PRO A 45 15.40 -2.22 12.01
CA PRO A 45 15.18 -3.56 11.48
C PRO A 45 15.59 -3.70 10.01
N GLN A 46 15.36 -2.66 9.22
CA GLN A 46 15.61 -2.60 7.79
C GLN A 46 17.10 -2.78 7.45
N SER A 47 18.03 -2.36 8.31
CA SER A 47 19.47 -2.55 8.05
C SER A 47 19.90 -4.02 7.96
N ALA A 48 19.07 -4.95 8.44
CA ALA A 48 19.29 -6.39 8.37
C ALA A 48 18.50 -7.07 7.23
N TRP A 49 17.72 -6.33 6.45
CA TRP A 49 16.82 -6.88 5.42
C TRP A 49 17.40 -6.73 4.00
N GLY A 50 16.89 -7.55 3.07
CA GLY A 50 17.14 -7.38 1.64
C GLY A 50 16.30 -6.24 1.05
N ILE A 51 16.92 -5.30 0.36
CA ILE A 51 16.25 -4.16 -0.27
C ILE A 51 15.23 -4.62 -1.33
N SER A 52 15.63 -5.50 -2.24
CA SER A 52 14.77 -5.97 -3.34
C SER A 52 13.48 -6.64 -2.84
N PRO A 53 13.53 -7.66 -1.95
CA PRO A 53 12.32 -8.27 -1.44
C PRO A 53 11.46 -7.33 -0.60
N PHE A 54 12.06 -6.36 0.11
CA PHE A 54 11.28 -5.32 0.80
C PHE A 54 10.49 -4.46 -0.19
N ILE A 55 11.13 -3.95 -1.25
CA ILE A 55 10.44 -3.13 -2.27
C ILE A 55 9.31 -3.92 -2.94
N ILE A 56 9.56 -5.18 -3.31
CA ILE A 56 8.54 -6.05 -3.91
C ILE A 56 7.37 -6.25 -2.92
N GLY A 57 7.66 -6.47 -1.64
CA GLY A 57 6.66 -6.57 -0.59
C GLY A 57 5.83 -5.29 -0.43
N SER A 58 6.47 -4.11 -0.40
CA SER A 58 5.78 -2.82 -0.34
C SER A 58 4.83 -2.60 -1.52
N ILE A 59 5.26 -3.00 -2.73
CA ILE A 59 4.41 -2.94 -3.93
C ILE A 59 3.22 -3.87 -3.80
N ALA A 60 3.45 -5.12 -3.41
CA ALA A 60 2.38 -6.11 -3.23
C ALA A 60 1.36 -5.66 -2.18
N VAL A 61 1.81 -5.17 -1.01
CA VAL A 61 0.95 -4.60 0.03
C VAL A 61 0.15 -3.42 -0.49
N SER A 62 0.77 -2.49 -1.23
CA SER A 62 0.05 -1.35 -1.80
C SER A 62 -1.05 -1.78 -2.77
N VAL A 63 -0.78 -2.79 -3.61
CA VAL A 63 -1.77 -3.39 -4.51
C VAL A 63 -2.90 -4.07 -3.74
N ILE A 64 -2.63 -4.77 -2.65
CA ILE A 64 -3.66 -5.40 -1.79
C ILE A 64 -4.57 -4.35 -1.14
N LEU A 65 -3.98 -3.28 -0.60
CA LEU A 65 -4.71 -2.25 0.13
C LEU A 65 -5.53 -1.32 -0.77
N THR A 66 -5.17 -1.19 -2.04
CA THR A 66 -5.86 -0.30 -2.98
C THR A 66 -7.35 -0.64 -3.18
N PRO A 67 -7.74 -1.88 -3.57
CA PRO A 67 -9.15 -2.23 -3.70
C PRO A 67 -9.87 -2.24 -2.33
N LEU A 68 -9.17 -2.55 -1.23
CA LEU A 68 -9.74 -2.48 0.11
C LEU A 68 -10.13 -1.04 0.49
N PHE A 69 -9.24 -0.08 0.22
CA PHE A 69 -9.49 1.34 0.39
C PHE A 69 -10.69 1.80 -0.45
N ASN A 70 -10.73 1.41 -1.73
CA ASN A 70 -11.82 1.77 -2.63
C ASN A 70 -13.17 1.19 -2.16
N ALA A 71 -13.21 -0.10 -1.80
CA ALA A 71 -14.41 -0.79 -1.33
C ALA A 71 -14.93 -0.23 0.01
N SER A 72 -14.03 0.32 0.83
CA SER A 72 -14.39 0.96 2.11
C SER A 72 -14.89 2.39 1.98
N GLY A 73 -15.07 2.91 0.75
CA GLY A 73 -15.47 4.29 0.51
C GLY A 73 -14.39 5.31 0.90
N GLY A 74 -13.12 4.93 0.77
CA GLY A 74 -11.98 5.79 1.09
C GLY A 74 -11.57 5.81 2.57
N SER A 75 -12.01 4.83 3.37
CA SER A 75 -11.56 4.70 4.75
C SER A 75 -10.11 4.22 4.83
N ILE A 76 -9.29 4.91 5.63
CA ILE A 76 -7.90 4.51 5.88
C ILE A 76 -7.75 3.56 7.06
N LEU A 77 -8.83 3.27 7.81
CA LEU A 77 -8.74 2.49 9.05
C LEU A 77 -8.15 1.09 8.81
N LEU A 78 -8.66 0.37 7.82
CA LEU A 78 -8.19 -0.98 7.51
C LEU A 78 -6.74 -0.97 7.02
N ALA A 79 -6.37 0.01 6.19
CA ALA A 79 -4.99 0.20 5.75
C ALA A 79 -4.07 0.51 6.94
N ALA A 80 -4.52 1.34 7.89
CA ALA A 80 -3.75 1.69 9.08
C ALA A 80 -3.57 0.50 10.03
N LEU A 81 -4.59 -0.33 10.24
CA LEU A 81 -4.50 -1.56 11.03
C LEU A 81 -3.57 -2.58 10.36
N PHE A 82 -3.68 -2.74 9.04
CA PHE A 82 -2.79 -3.62 8.28
C PHE A 82 -1.33 -3.15 8.38
N HIS A 83 -1.08 -1.85 8.19
CA HIS A 83 0.26 -1.28 8.35
C HIS A 83 0.77 -1.42 9.78
N PHE A 84 -0.07 -1.20 10.80
CA PHE A 84 0.31 -1.44 12.19
C PHE A 84 0.77 -2.88 12.43
N GLN A 85 0.06 -3.85 11.86
CA GLN A 85 0.45 -5.27 11.92
C GLN A 85 1.77 -5.57 11.19
N LEU A 86 2.07 -4.88 10.08
CA LEU A 86 3.37 -5.04 9.40
C LEU A 86 4.53 -4.53 10.26
N ASN A 87 4.32 -3.46 11.02
CA ASN A 87 5.33 -2.90 11.92
C ASN A 87 5.51 -3.73 13.20
N ASN A 88 4.46 -4.44 13.62
CA ASN A 88 4.46 -5.29 14.81
C ASN A 88 4.01 -6.72 14.45
N PRO A 89 4.83 -7.44 13.66
CA PRO A 89 4.46 -8.76 13.17
C PRO A 89 4.25 -9.72 14.34
N LEU A 90 3.21 -10.54 14.24
CA LEU A 90 2.88 -11.55 15.26
C LEU A 90 3.90 -12.70 15.32
N TRP A 91 4.77 -12.83 14.30
CA TRP A 91 5.85 -13.80 14.26
C TRP A 91 7.22 -13.11 14.08
N PRO A 92 8.31 -13.65 14.68
CA PRO A 92 9.63 -13.01 14.67
C PRO A 92 10.29 -12.89 13.29
N ASP A 93 9.89 -13.75 12.36
CA ASP A 93 10.52 -13.91 11.04
C ASP A 93 9.87 -13.09 9.93
N ALA A 94 9.38 -11.87 10.24
CA ALA A 94 8.91 -10.87 9.25
C ALA A 94 10.06 -10.30 8.39
N GLN A 95 10.90 -11.22 7.96
CA GLN A 95 12.00 -11.12 7.06
C GLN A 95 11.45 -11.06 5.62
N PRO A 96 12.27 -10.62 4.66
CA PRO A 96 11.91 -10.51 3.24
C PRO A 96 11.35 -11.76 2.54
N TYR A 97 11.29 -12.93 3.21
CA TYR A 97 10.69 -14.15 2.67
C TYR A 97 9.16 -14.10 2.67
N ASP A 98 8.53 -13.32 3.57
CA ASP A 98 7.08 -13.10 3.58
C ASP A 98 6.57 -12.41 2.31
N THR A 99 7.47 -11.76 1.57
CA THR A 99 7.18 -11.14 0.29
C THR A 99 6.51 -12.10 -0.70
N ILE A 100 6.85 -13.40 -0.68
CA ILE A 100 6.19 -14.35 -1.59
C ILE A 100 4.70 -14.51 -1.27
N PHE A 101 4.33 -14.52 0.01
CA PHE A 101 2.93 -14.59 0.43
C PHE A 101 2.18 -13.32 0.05
N PHE A 102 2.81 -12.15 0.22
CA PHE A 102 2.20 -10.89 -0.22
C PHE A 102 2.03 -10.83 -1.74
N VAL A 103 3.01 -11.30 -2.52
CA VAL A 103 2.90 -11.33 -3.99
C VAL A 103 1.78 -12.27 -4.44
N LEU A 104 1.68 -13.46 -3.85
CA LEU A 104 0.59 -14.41 -4.13
C LEU A 104 -0.77 -13.83 -3.74
N ALA A 105 -0.87 -13.23 -2.55
CA ALA A 105 -2.08 -12.57 -2.10
C ALA A 105 -2.47 -11.39 -3.02
N ALA A 106 -1.50 -10.58 -3.45
CA ALA A 106 -1.72 -9.50 -4.40
C ALA A 106 -2.26 -10.03 -5.73
N ALA A 107 -1.67 -11.11 -6.27
CA ALA A 107 -2.16 -11.73 -7.50
C ALA A 107 -3.61 -12.23 -7.37
N ILE A 108 -3.95 -12.87 -6.25
CA ILE A 108 -5.31 -13.32 -5.94
C ILE A 108 -6.26 -12.13 -5.83
N VAL A 109 -5.89 -11.10 -5.06
CA VAL A 109 -6.70 -9.89 -4.87
C VAL A 109 -6.96 -9.19 -6.21
N VAL A 110 -5.92 -9.06 -7.06
CA VAL A 110 -6.06 -8.49 -8.40
C VAL A 110 -6.98 -9.34 -9.27
N TRP A 111 -6.84 -10.66 -9.24
CA TRP A 111 -7.69 -11.55 -10.03
C TRP A 111 -9.17 -11.50 -9.60
N VAL A 112 -9.43 -11.51 -8.29
CA VAL A 112 -10.79 -11.39 -7.73
C VAL A 112 -11.41 -10.04 -8.05
N ASN A 113 -10.64 -8.95 -7.96
CA ASN A 113 -11.13 -7.58 -8.15
C ASN A 113 -10.84 -7.02 -9.55
N ARG A 114 -10.51 -7.87 -10.54
CA ARG A 114 -9.97 -7.44 -11.84
C ARG A 114 -10.83 -6.39 -12.55
N ASP A 115 -12.14 -6.55 -12.54
CA ASP A 115 -13.04 -5.63 -13.24
C ASP A 115 -12.97 -4.23 -12.64
N ALA A 116 -12.97 -4.12 -11.32
CA ALA A 116 -12.78 -2.84 -10.63
C ALA A 116 -11.33 -2.34 -10.76
N MET A 117 -10.33 -3.19 -10.54
CA MET A 117 -8.93 -2.75 -10.51
C MET A 117 -8.39 -2.22 -11.84
N PHE A 118 -8.93 -2.70 -12.96
CA PHE A 118 -8.55 -2.24 -14.30
C PHE A 118 -9.53 -1.21 -14.89
N ASP A 119 -10.67 -0.95 -14.27
CA ASP A 119 -11.54 0.18 -14.60
C ASP A 119 -10.99 1.48 -14.01
N ARG A 120 -10.81 2.51 -14.84
CA ARG A 120 -10.35 3.83 -14.40
C ARG A 120 -11.37 4.54 -13.50
N ASN A 121 -12.66 4.25 -13.64
CA ASN A 121 -13.73 4.99 -12.96
C ASN A 121 -14.11 4.40 -11.59
N SER A 122 -13.55 3.25 -11.23
CA SER A 122 -13.84 2.52 -9.99
C SER A 122 -13.08 3.06 -8.76
N GLY A 123 -12.03 3.85 -8.98
CA GLY A 123 -11.16 4.35 -7.91
C GLY A 123 -11.80 5.43 -7.04
N HIS A 124 -11.60 5.36 -5.72
CA HIS A 124 -11.97 6.43 -4.81
C HIS A 124 -11.00 7.62 -4.94
N THR A 125 -11.49 8.80 -5.33
CA THR A 125 -10.66 9.97 -5.70
C THR A 125 -10.78 11.16 -4.75
N ALA A 126 -11.64 11.08 -3.73
CA ALA A 126 -11.78 12.12 -2.72
C ALA A 126 -10.64 12.04 -1.70
N VAL A 127 -10.08 13.20 -1.35
CA VAL A 127 -9.04 13.35 -0.32
C VAL A 127 -9.72 13.54 1.03
N ILE A 128 -9.16 12.98 2.11
CA ILE A 128 -9.80 13.02 3.44
C ILE A 128 -10.03 14.46 3.96
N ALA A 129 -9.21 15.43 3.52
CA ALA A 129 -9.31 16.83 3.93
C ALA A 129 -10.43 17.65 3.25
N THR A 130 -11.16 17.09 2.27
CA THR A 130 -12.07 17.89 1.40
C THR A 130 -13.50 18.08 1.91
N ARG A 131 -13.77 17.99 3.23
CA ARG A 131 -15.09 18.37 3.79
C ARG A 131 -14.96 19.50 4.81
N ALA A 132 -15.07 20.71 4.31
CA ALA A 132 -15.51 21.88 5.07
C ALA A 132 -16.26 22.82 4.12
N GLU A 133 -17.49 22.45 3.75
CA GLU A 133 -18.48 23.41 3.24
C GLU A 133 -19.83 23.07 3.90
N THR A 134 -20.13 23.84 4.94
CA THR A 134 -21.48 24.08 5.48
C THR A 134 -21.80 25.54 5.28
#